data_AF-A0A935M059-F1
#
_entry.id   AF-A0A935M059-F1
#
_cell.length_a   1.000
_cell.length_b   1.000
_cell.length_c   1.000
_cell.angle_alpha   90.00
_cell.angle_beta   90.00
_cell.angle_gamma   90.00
#
_symmetry.space_group_name_H-M   'P 1'
#
loop_
_entity.id
_entity.type
_entity.pdbx_description
1 polymer ?
#
loop_
_entity_poly.entity_id
_entity_poly.type
_entity_poly.pdbx_seq_one_letter_code
_entity_poly.pdbx_strand_id
1 'polypeptide(L)'
;MRWSRPAPKPRKSVPNVGEHTVQSGPLRGLKLWVNDAQPAFREMIAGSYDDHIWKAMPETLAAGVVPDIGGHIGYHTLGMAAKYPTTKVVTFEPNPANLGRLRNVEMNRMDGRIEPAAGCLVRQQRLHGLQPLHQHRRPDQFWQLFGKRQSAVGCRGLCPCRIRALGDPGVPVG
;
A
#
# COMPACT_ATOMS: atom_id res chain seq x y z
N MET A 1 46.46 -27.90 20.17
CA MET A 1 45.00 -27.76 19.96
C MET A 1 44.74 -27.32 18.53
N ARG A 2 43.98 -28.10 17.74
CA ARG A 2 43.65 -27.76 16.34
C ARG A 2 42.24 -27.17 16.31
N TRP A 3 42.12 -25.88 16.07
CA TRP A 3 40.82 -25.22 15.88
C TRP A 3 40.20 -25.73 14.58
N SER A 4 39.10 -26.50 14.69
CA SER A 4 38.30 -26.93 13.55
C SER A 4 37.47 -25.75 13.07
N ARG A 5 37.46 -25.45 11.76
CA ARG A 5 36.51 -24.48 11.21
C ARG A 5 35.08 -25.00 11.41
N PRO A 6 34.15 -24.19 11.93
CA PRO A 6 32.75 -24.59 12.00
C PRO A 6 32.23 -24.89 10.59
N ALA A 7 31.37 -25.91 10.49
CA ALA A 7 30.75 -26.30 9.23
C ALA A 7 30.07 -25.08 8.57
N PRO A 8 30.15 -24.94 7.24
CA PRO A 8 29.47 -23.87 6.54
C PRO A 8 27.97 -23.96 6.83
N LYS A 9 27.37 -22.83 7.22
CA LYS A 9 25.92 -22.75 7.42
C LYS A 9 25.23 -23.18 6.12
N PRO A 10 24.13 -23.95 6.19
CA PRO A 10 23.38 -24.34 4.99
C PRO A 10 23.08 -23.11 4.15
N ARG A 11 23.33 -23.17 2.84
CA ARG A 11 22.96 -22.10 1.93
C ARG A 11 21.46 -21.92 2.06
N LYS A 12 21.02 -20.71 2.46
CA LYS A 12 19.62 -20.34 2.40
C LYS A 12 19.14 -20.63 0.98
N SER A 13 18.02 -21.33 0.84
CA SER A 13 17.38 -21.57 -0.46
C SER A 13 17.33 -20.26 -1.23
N VAL A 14 17.67 -20.32 -2.52
CA VAL A 14 17.62 -19.14 -3.38
C VAL A 14 16.19 -18.57 -3.28
N PRO A 15 16.03 -17.28 -2.96
CA PRO A 15 14.71 -16.68 -2.90
C PRO A 15 14.02 -16.82 -4.26
N ASN A 16 12.83 -17.43 -4.29
CA ASN A 16 12.00 -17.49 -5.49
C ASN A 16 11.33 -16.12 -5.64
N VAL A 17 12.04 -15.19 -6.24
CA VAL A 17 11.45 -13.97 -6.77
C VAL A 17 10.68 -14.35 -8.03
N GLY A 18 9.37 -14.21 -8.02
CA GLY A 18 8.55 -14.59 -9.16
C GLY A 18 7.14 -14.03 -9.12
N GLU A 19 6.36 -14.36 -10.13
CA GLU A 19 4.93 -14.08 -10.19
C GLU A 19 4.15 -15.08 -9.35
N HIS A 20 3.26 -14.59 -8.49
CA HIS A 20 2.37 -15.38 -7.67
C HIS A 20 0.94 -14.86 -7.77
N THR A 21 -0.03 -15.76 -7.90
CA THR A 21 -1.45 -15.41 -7.85
C THR A 21 -1.93 -15.35 -6.41
N VAL A 22 -2.61 -14.26 -6.06
CA VAL A 22 -3.21 -14.09 -4.73
C VAL A 22 -4.43 -15.01 -4.59
N GLN A 23 -4.45 -15.77 -3.49
CA GLN A 23 -5.37 -16.89 -3.30
C GLN A 23 -6.71 -16.46 -2.70
N SER A 24 -6.74 -15.42 -1.88
CA SER A 24 -7.95 -14.98 -1.17
C SER A 24 -7.97 -13.45 -0.93
N GLY A 25 -9.01 -12.96 -0.25
CA GLY A 25 -9.16 -11.54 0.08
C GLY A 25 -9.49 -10.63 -1.12
N PRO A 26 -9.40 -9.30 -0.94
CA PRO A 26 -9.79 -8.32 -1.97
C PRO A 26 -8.96 -8.39 -3.25
N LEU A 27 -7.73 -8.95 -3.18
CA LEU A 27 -6.85 -9.12 -4.33
C LEU A 27 -6.97 -10.50 -4.99
N ARG A 28 -7.92 -11.35 -4.58
CA ARG A 28 -8.04 -12.72 -5.09
C ARG A 28 -8.01 -12.76 -6.62
N GLY A 29 -7.11 -13.59 -7.17
CA GLY A 29 -6.92 -13.76 -8.61
C GLY A 29 -5.95 -12.75 -9.26
N LEU A 30 -5.55 -11.69 -8.55
CA LEU A 30 -4.52 -10.77 -9.01
C LEU A 30 -3.13 -11.37 -8.83
N LYS A 31 -2.17 -10.83 -9.58
CA LYS A 31 -0.78 -11.27 -9.61
C LYS A 31 0.12 -10.32 -8.83
N LEU A 32 1.06 -10.87 -8.07
CA LEU A 32 2.12 -10.14 -7.39
C LEU A 32 3.47 -10.69 -7.80
N TRP A 33 4.39 -9.81 -8.18
CA TRP A 33 5.80 -10.16 -8.32
C TRP A 33 6.54 -9.89 -7.00
N VAL A 34 6.78 -10.96 -6.23
CA VAL A 34 7.33 -10.89 -4.88
C VAL A 34 8.30 -12.02 -4.60
N ASN A 35 8.95 -11.99 -3.43
CA ASN A 35 9.86 -13.03 -2.96
C ASN A 35 9.16 -13.87 -1.89
N ASP A 36 8.66 -15.06 -2.24
CA ASP A 36 7.91 -15.90 -1.29
C ASP A 36 8.74 -16.42 -0.09
N ALA A 37 10.06 -16.22 -0.09
CA ALA A 37 10.89 -16.54 1.08
C ALA A 37 10.60 -15.64 2.28
N GLN A 38 9.98 -14.47 2.08
CA GLN A 38 9.63 -13.56 3.19
C GLN A 38 8.22 -13.89 3.73
N PRO A 39 8.04 -14.05 5.06
CA PRO A 39 6.74 -14.33 5.66
C PRO A 39 5.62 -13.37 5.23
N ALA A 40 5.90 -12.06 5.22
CA ALA A 40 4.92 -11.05 4.80
C ALA A 40 4.44 -11.26 3.36
N PHE A 41 5.31 -11.66 2.44
CA PHE A 41 4.92 -11.93 1.05
C PHE A 41 4.11 -13.22 0.94
N ARG A 42 4.35 -14.23 1.78
CA ARG A 42 3.48 -15.41 1.85
C ARG A 42 2.08 -15.06 2.33
N GLU A 43 1.95 -14.17 3.32
CA GLU A 43 0.66 -13.67 3.77
C GLU A 43 -0.06 -12.85 2.67
N MET A 44 0.67 -12.04 1.89
CA MET A 44 0.10 -11.31 0.75
C MET A 44 -0.38 -12.27 -0.35
N ILE A 45 0.39 -13.32 -0.67
CA ILE A 45 -0.01 -14.36 -1.63
C ILE A 45 -1.23 -15.14 -1.11
N ALA A 46 -1.25 -15.47 0.18
CA ALA A 46 -2.39 -16.13 0.80
C ALA A 46 -3.65 -15.22 0.84
N GLY A 47 -3.48 -13.90 0.73
CA GLY A 47 -4.54 -12.91 0.84
C GLY A 47 -4.92 -12.58 2.30
N SER A 48 -4.10 -12.98 3.26
CA SER A 48 -4.31 -12.75 4.71
C SER A 48 -3.57 -11.52 5.24
N TYR A 49 -2.68 -10.92 4.44
CA TYR A 49 -1.94 -9.73 4.83
C TYR A 49 -2.89 -8.56 5.05
N ASP A 50 -2.84 -7.98 6.25
CA ASP A 50 -3.71 -6.89 6.72
C ASP A 50 -5.23 -7.20 6.63
N ASP A 51 -5.63 -8.48 6.75
CA ASP A 51 -7.04 -8.91 6.71
C ASP A 51 -7.96 -8.15 7.67
N HIS A 52 -7.48 -7.82 8.87
CA HIS A 52 -8.23 -7.01 9.83
C HIS A 52 -8.52 -5.58 9.33
N ILE A 53 -7.65 -5.00 8.50
CA ILE A 53 -7.87 -3.70 7.85
C ILE A 53 -8.95 -3.85 6.78
N TRP A 54 -8.83 -4.86 5.92
CA TRP A 54 -9.81 -5.12 4.86
C TRP A 54 -11.22 -5.36 5.38
N LYS A 55 -11.34 -6.04 6.53
CA LYS A 55 -12.62 -6.28 7.22
C LYS A 55 -13.21 -5.03 7.88
N ALA A 56 -12.37 -4.07 8.27
CA ALA A 56 -12.82 -2.81 8.85
C ALA A 56 -13.27 -1.78 7.79
N MET A 57 -13.00 -2.06 6.51
CA MET A 57 -13.35 -1.17 5.41
C MET A 57 -14.83 -1.28 5.04
N PRO A 58 -15.45 -0.18 4.57
CA PRO A 58 -16.83 -0.24 4.11
C PRO A 58 -16.95 -1.15 2.88
N GLU A 59 -18.09 -1.81 2.72
CA GLU A 59 -18.31 -2.69 1.58
C GLU A 59 -18.36 -1.92 0.25
N THR A 60 -18.86 -0.70 0.29
CA THR A 60 -18.94 0.19 -0.87
C THR A 60 -18.38 1.55 -0.53
N LEU A 61 -17.71 2.17 -1.51
CA LEU A 61 -17.37 3.58 -1.49
C LEU A 61 -18.15 4.28 -2.60
N ALA A 62 -18.54 5.54 -2.34
CA ALA A 62 -19.00 6.40 -3.41
C ALA A 62 -17.89 6.55 -4.46
N ALA A 63 -18.28 6.71 -5.74
CA ALA A 63 -17.32 6.97 -6.80
C ALA A 63 -16.44 8.18 -6.44
N GLY A 64 -15.15 8.10 -6.75
CA GLY A 64 -14.21 9.14 -6.35
C GLY A 64 -12.75 8.71 -6.42
N VAL A 65 -11.90 9.48 -5.73
CA VAL A 65 -10.46 9.26 -5.68
C VAL A 65 -10.06 8.74 -4.30
N VAL A 66 -9.32 7.63 -4.27
CA VAL A 66 -8.76 7.02 -3.06
C VAL A 66 -7.26 7.26 -3.02
N PRO A 67 -6.73 8.06 -2.08
CA PRO A 67 -5.29 8.22 -1.93
C PRO A 67 -4.67 7.05 -1.16
N ASP A 68 -3.58 6.52 -1.70
CA ASP A 68 -2.76 5.46 -1.10
C ASP A 68 -1.36 6.00 -0.80
N ILE A 69 -1.07 6.24 0.48
CA ILE A 69 0.18 6.86 0.93
C ILE A 69 1.17 5.77 1.34
N GLY A 70 2.29 5.68 0.63
CA GLY A 70 3.30 4.62 0.83
C GLY A 70 2.97 3.36 0.04
N GLY A 71 2.73 3.50 -1.26
CA GLY A 71 2.29 2.42 -2.14
C GLY A 71 3.17 1.17 -2.12
N HIS A 72 4.45 1.31 -1.74
CA HIS A 72 5.41 0.22 -1.59
C HIS A 72 5.47 -0.68 -2.84
N ILE A 73 4.92 -1.89 -2.79
CA ILE A 73 4.87 -2.82 -3.92
C ILE A 73 3.53 -2.83 -4.67
N GLY A 74 2.62 -1.93 -4.31
CA GLY A 74 1.29 -1.80 -4.90
C GLY A 74 0.22 -2.72 -4.31
N TYR A 75 0.48 -3.42 -3.20
CA TYR A 75 -0.48 -4.38 -2.62
C TYR A 75 -1.80 -3.68 -2.19
N HIS A 76 -1.72 -2.65 -1.36
CA HIS A 76 -2.91 -1.89 -0.95
C HIS A 76 -3.53 -1.12 -2.12
N THR A 77 -2.70 -0.59 -3.03
CA THR A 77 -3.17 0.08 -4.25
C THR A 77 -4.06 -0.84 -5.10
N LEU A 78 -3.58 -2.06 -5.38
CA LEU A 78 -4.31 -3.08 -6.12
C LEU A 78 -5.57 -3.53 -5.37
N GLY A 79 -5.46 -3.76 -4.07
CA GLY A 79 -6.61 -4.15 -3.25
C GLY A 79 -7.72 -3.12 -3.21
N MET A 80 -7.38 -1.84 -3.10
CA MET A 80 -8.32 -0.72 -3.19
C MET A 80 -9.00 -0.67 -4.57
N ALA A 81 -8.21 -0.76 -5.64
CA ALA A 81 -8.74 -0.76 -7.00
C ALA A 81 -9.61 -1.99 -7.29
N ALA A 82 -9.30 -3.16 -6.70
CA ALA A 82 -10.09 -4.36 -6.84
C ALA A 82 -11.39 -4.33 -6.03
N LYS A 83 -11.33 -3.90 -4.75
CA LYS A 83 -12.48 -3.82 -3.86
C LYS A 83 -13.48 -2.74 -4.31
N TYR A 84 -12.98 -1.62 -4.85
CA TYR A 84 -13.82 -0.47 -5.23
C TYR A 84 -13.69 -0.17 -6.72
N PRO A 85 -14.41 -0.92 -7.58
CA PRO A 85 -14.25 -0.85 -9.03
C PRO A 85 -14.54 0.54 -9.62
N THR A 86 -15.40 1.31 -8.97
CA THR A 86 -15.84 2.66 -9.37
C THR A 86 -14.92 3.79 -8.92
N THR A 87 -13.83 3.48 -8.22
CA THR A 87 -12.89 4.49 -7.70
C THR A 87 -11.60 4.53 -8.51
N LYS A 88 -10.98 5.71 -8.56
CA LYS A 88 -9.60 5.90 -9.02
C LYS A 88 -8.69 5.89 -7.81
N VAL A 89 -7.60 5.13 -7.84
CA VAL A 89 -6.61 5.11 -6.75
C VAL A 89 -5.41 5.96 -7.17
N VAL A 90 -4.97 6.87 -6.30
CA VAL A 90 -3.74 7.64 -6.52
C VAL A 90 -2.73 7.18 -5.49
N THR A 91 -1.64 6.55 -5.94
CA THR A 91 -0.62 5.99 -5.04
C THR A 91 0.61 6.86 -5.01
N PHE A 92 1.15 7.06 -3.81
CA PHE A 92 2.34 7.87 -3.57
C PHE A 92 3.43 6.99 -2.97
N GLU A 93 4.58 6.89 -3.63
CA GLU A 93 5.72 6.10 -3.15
C GLU A 93 7.01 6.90 -3.34
N PRO A 94 7.66 7.37 -2.25
CA PRO A 94 8.85 8.20 -2.36
C PRO A 94 10.12 7.40 -2.65
N ASN A 95 10.15 6.09 -2.38
CA ASN A 95 11.35 5.28 -2.61
C ASN A 95 11.39 4.81 -4.08
N PRO A 96 12.40 5.23 -4.87
CA PRO A 96 12.51 4.82 -6.27
C PRO A 96 12.67 3.30 -6.46
N ALA A 97 13.24 2.59 -5.48
CA ALA A 97 13.35 1.13 -5.52
C ALA A 97 11.97 0.44 -5.44
N ASN A 98 10.98 1.10 -4.83
CA ASN A 98 9.62 0.62 -4.70
C ASN A 98 8.76 1.03 -5.91
N LEU A 99 9.03 2.20 -6.52
CA LEU A 99 8.37 2.59 -7.78
C LEU A 99 8.54 1.53 -8.87
N GLY A 100 9.73 0.94 -9.01
CA GLY A 100 9.95 -0.19 -9.94
C GLY A 100 9.15 -1.46 -9.60
N ARG A 101 8.63 -1.56 -8.37
CA ARG A 101 7.76 -2.68 -7.92
C ARG A 101 6.28 -2.39 -8.14
N LEU A 102 5.89 -1.15 -8.46
CA LEU A 102 4.54 -0.83 -8.94
C LEU A 102 4.22 -1.50 -10.28
N ARG A 103 5.18 -2.20 -10.93
CA ARG A 103 4.90 -3.11 -12.05
C ARG A 103 3.75 -4.10 -11.78
N ASN A 104 3.46 -4.40 -10.51
CA ASN A 104 2.31 -5.22 -10.14
C ASN A 104 0.99 -4.60 -10.63
N VAL A 105 0.89 -3.26 -10.71
CA VAL A 105 -0.26 -2.55 -11.29
C VAL A 105 -0.39 -2.84 -12.78
N GLU A 106 0.70 -2.71 -13.51
CA GLU A 106 0.76 -2.97 -14.96
C GLU A 106 0.43 -4.43 -15.28
N MET A 107 0.99 -5.37 -14.51
CA MET A 107 0.74 -6.81 -14.66
C MET A 107 -0.74 -7.18 -14.52
N ASN A 108 -1.53 -6.39 -13.78
CA ASN A 108 -2.95 -6.62 -13.55
C ASN A 108 -3.85 -5.72 -14.41
N ARG A 109 -3.30 -4.96 -15.37
CA ARG A 109 -4.04 -4.07 -16.29
C ARG A 109 -4.94 -3.08 -15.53
N MET A 110 -4.44 -2.53 -14.43
CA MET A 110 -5.15 -1.54 -13.60
C MET A 110 -4.62 -0.10 -13.79
N ASP A 111 -3.75 0.10 -14.77
CA ASP A 111 -3.12 1.36 -15.17
C ASP A 111 -4.13 2.47 -15.50
N GLY A 112 -5.30 2.14 -16.05
CA GLY A 112 -6.37 3.13 -16.27
C GLY A 112 -7.07 3.64 -15.00
N ARG A 113 -6.83 3.00 -13.85
CA ARG A 113 -7.49 3.32 -12.57
C ARG A 113 -6.52 3.66 -11.45
N ILE A 114 -5.23 3.42 -11.65
CA ILE A 114 -4.18 3.66 -10.67
C ILE A 114 -3.22 4.69 -11.25
N GLU A 115 -3.10 5.84 -10.58
CA GLU A 115 -2.15 6.88 -10.95
C GLU A 115 -1.01 6.92 -9.93
N PRO A 116 0.24 6.58 -10.33
CA PRO A 116 1.41 6.84 -9.52
C PRO A 116 1.67 8.34 -9.48
N ALA A 117 1.62 8.93 -8.29
CA ALA A 117 1.95 10.33 -8.08
C ALA A 117 3.37 10.46 -7.53
N ALA A 118 4.21 11.25 -8.22
CA ALA A 118 5.54 11.58 -7.76
C ALA A 118 5.46 12.47 -6.51
N GLY A 119 6.10 12.04 -5.43
CA GLY A 119 6.31 12.85 -4.24
C GLY A 119 5.08 12.97 -3.34
N CYS A 120 5.05 12.16 -2.29
CA CYS A 120 4.47 12.58 -1.02
C CYS A 120 5.60 12.65 0.01
N LEU A 121 6.39 13.72 -0.05
CA LEU A 121 7.12 14.18 1.12
C LEU A 121 6.08 14.84 2.02
N VAL A 122 5.25 14.05 2.69
CA VAL A 122 4.70 14.53 3.98
C VAL A 122 5.94 14.96 4.75
N ARG A 123 6.02 16.22 5.18
CA ARG A 123 7.07 16.66 6.10
C ARG A 123 7.13 15.61 7.21
N GLN A 124 8.13 14.74 7.16
CA GLN A 124 8.43 13.76 8.19
C GLN A 124 9.09 14.49 9.37
N GLN A 125 8.60 15.68 9.70
CA GLN A 125 9.17 16.58 10.70
C GLN A 125 8.24 16.60 11.90
N ARG A 126 8.77 16.07 13.01
CA ARG A 126 8.26 16.10 14.39
C ARG A 126 7.11 15.15 14.72
N LEU A 127 7.34 13.86 14.53
CA LEU A 127 6.79 12.86 15.45
C LEU A 127 7.94 12.04 16.02
N HIS A 128 8.79 12.69 16.82
CA HIS A 128 9.60 11.98 17.82
C HIS A 128 8.60 11.35 18.81
N GLY A 129 8.12 10.14 18.51
CA GLY A 129 7.24 9.38 19.39
C GLY A 129 6.13 8.55 18.75
N LEU A 130 5.89 8.61 17.43
CA LEU A 130 4.86 7.78 16.80
C LEU A 130 5.45 6.66 15.95
N GLN A 131 5.20 5.45 16.42
CA GLN A 131 5.56 4.18 15.80
C GLN A 131 4.89 4.00 14.43
N PRO A 132 5.49 3.22 13.52
CA PRO A 132 4.96 3.01 12.19
C PRO A 132 3.62 2.24 12.17
N LEU A 133 2.84 2.42 11.09
CA LEU A 133 1.45 1.96 10.90
C LEU A 133 1.17 0.49 11.31
N HIS A 134 2.19 -0.35 11.27
CA HIS A 134 2.14 -1.79 11.63
C HIS A 134 2.06 -2.06 13.14
N GLN A 135 1.93 -1.04 14.00
CA GLN A 135 1.91 -1.21 15.47
C GLN A 135 0.62 -0.73 16.16
N HIS A 136 -0.42 -0.33 15.43
CA HIS A 136 -1.71 0.06 16.03
C HIS A 136 -2.66 -1.13 16.16
N ARG A 137 -2.89 -1.58 17.40
CA ARG A 137 -3.75 -2.74 17.75
C ARG A 137 -5.26 -2.46 17.78
N ARG A 138 -5.74 -1.30 17.30
CA ARG A 138 -7.16 -0.92 17.40
C ARG A 138 -7.75 -0.48 16.04
N PRO A 139 -8.60 -1.32 15.41
CA PRO A 139 -9.16 -1.06 14.07
C PRO A 139 -10.05 0.19 13.96
N ASP A 140 -10.74 0.56 15.04
CA ASP A 140 -11.69 1.69 15.11
C ASP A 140 -10.98 3.06 15.11
N GLN A 141 -9.78 3.14 15.68
CA GLN A 141 -8.98 4.37 15.70
C GLN A 141 -8.16 4.54 14.42
N PHE A 142 -7.89 3.46 13.70
CA PHE A 142 -7.13 3.46 12.44
C PHE A 142 -7.80 4.35 11.39
N TRP A 143 -9.10 4.18 11.15
CA TRP A 143 -9.82 4.97 10.14
C TRP A 143 -10.05 6.42 10.54
N GLN A 144 -10.24 6.71 11.83
CA GLN A 144 -10.33 8.10 12.28
C GLN A 144 -8.98 8.82 12.15
N LEU A 145 -7.86 8.14 12.44
CA LEU A 145 -6.52 8.69 12.27
C LEU A 145 -6.08 8.74 10.80
N PHE A 146 -6.43 7.74 10.00
CA PHE A 146 -6.17 7.69 8.56
C PHE A 146 -6.99 8.75 7.82
N GLY A 147 -8.29 8.87 8.13
CA GLY A 147 -9.16 9.94 7.66
C GLY A 147 -8.70 11.33 8.07
N LYS A 148 -8.37 11.55 9.36
CA LYS A 148 -7.79 12.84 9.82
C LYS A 148 -6.44 13.15 9.18
N ARG A 149 -5.61 12.14 8.91
CA ARG A 149 -4.34 12.30 8.19
C ARG A 149 -4.57 12.64 6.72
N GLN A 150 -5.56 12.04 6.06
CA GLN A 150 -5.98 12.38 4.70
C GLN A 150 -6.52 13.82 4.60
N SER A 151 -7.34 14.27 5.55
CA SER A 151 -7.81 15.67 5.64
C SER A 151 -6.67 16.67 5.91
N ALA A 152 -5.61 16.23 6.59
CA ALA A 152 -4.43 17.04 6.88
C ALA A 152 -3.39 17.02 5.73
N VAL A 153 -3.60 16.24 4.66
CA VAL A 153 -2.81 16.32 3.42
C VAL A 153 -3.25 17.56 2.62
N GLY A 154 -3.12 18.74 3.25
CA GLY A 154 -3.01 19.99 2.52
C GLY A 154 -1.61 20.02 1.89
N CYS A 155 -1.47 19.55 0.65
CA CYS A 155 -0.29 19.80 -0.17
C CYS A 155 -0.17 21.30 -0.45
N ARG A 156 0.32 22.09 0.51
CA ARG A 156 0.67 23.48 0.28
C ARG A 156 1.95 23.53 -0.58
N GLY A 157 1.76 23.60 -1.89
CA GLY A 157 2.72 24.20 -2.82
C GLY A 157 3.82 23.32 -3.42
N LEU A 158 3.88 22.00 -3.15
CA LEU A 158 4.95 21.14 -3.69
C LEU A 158 4.47 19.88 -4.44
N CYS A 159 3.16 19.56 -4.45
CA CYS A 159 2.60 18.54 -5.33
C CYS A 159 1.75 19.21 -6.41
N PRO A 160 1.98 18.97 -7.71
CA PRO A 160 1.09 19.42 -8.77
C PRO A 160 -0.28 18.70 -8.75
N CYS A 161 -0.43 17.68 -7.92
CA CYS A 161 -1.67 16.95 -7.72
C CYS A 161 -2.71 17.78 -6.94
N ARG A 162 -3.61 18.48 -7.64
CA ARG A 162 -4.84 19.06 -7.04
C ARG A 162 -5.84 17.96 -6.68
N ILE A 163 -5.52 17.13 -5.68
CA ILE A 163 -6.52 16.25 -5.07
C ILE A 163 -7.38 17.13 -4.15
N ARG A 164 -8.59 17.48 -4.58
CA ARG A 164 -9.58 18.08 -3.68
C ARG A 164 -9.98 17.03 -2.65
N ALA A 165 -9.83 17.36 -1.37
CA ALA A 165 -10.29 16.50 -0.28
C ALA A 165 -11.80 16.24 -0.44
N LEU A 166 -12.22 14.98 -0.34
CA LEU A 166 -13.62 14.63 -0.25
C LEU A 166 -14.13 15.17 1.10
N GLY A 167 -15.03 16.17 1.05
CA GLY A 167 -15.75 16.65 2.22
C GLY A 167 -15.63 18.14 2.56
N ASP A 168 -15.30 19.03 1.63
CA ASP A 168 -15.43 20.48 1.86
C ASP A 168 -16.86 20.94 1.49
N PRO A 169 -17.76 21.23 2.46
CA PRO A 169 -19.19 21.44 2.21
C PRO A 169 -19.52 22.84 1.61
N GLY A 170 -18.55 23.55 1.03
CA GLY A 170 -18.64 25.00 0.89
C GLY A 170 -18.48 25.63 -0.50
N VAL A 171 -18.30 24.87 -1.60
CA VAL A 171 -18.05 25.50 -2.91
C VAL A 171 -18.94 24.92 -4.00
N PRO A 172 -19.75 25.74 -4.70
CA PRO A 172 -20.62 25.25 -5.77
C PRO A 172 -19.79 24.70 -6.93
N VAL A 173 -20.23 23.57 -7.46
CA VAL A 173 -19.70 22.96 -8.69
C VAL A 173 -20.31 23.73 -9.86
N GLY A 174 -19.47 24.52 -10.54
CA GLY A 174 -19.77 25.08 -11.85
C GLY A 174 -19.30 24.16 -12.97
#